data_AF-A0A6L6UAP7-F1
#
_entry.id   AF-A0A6L6UAP7-F1
#
_cell.length_a   1.000
_cell.length_b   1.000
_cell.length_c   1.000
_cell.angle_alpha   90.00
_cell.angle_beta   90.00
_cell.angle_gamma   90.00
#
_symmetry.space_group_name_H-M   'P 1'
#
loop_
_entity.id
_entity.type
_entity.pdbx_description
1 polymer ?
#
loop_
_entity_poly.entity_id
_entity_poly.type
_entity_poly.pdbx_seq_one_letter_code
_entity_poly.pdbx_strand_id
1 'polypeptide(L)'
;MKHLKRVLFSVTVCIVLSLNFQCASSSAISNKTEASIPFKVKTIAFQEWNAGENKEKTGINIYVPITEKEDHILIDSVYFKNYKGQLVRNYSRYTSVLRHNSVNDTIIEQQQEKPDYPFNLAENECVIRYVDNGKVRYSKFSNLIQKESIYYKDGPPLAYQRRREAMIVSGEESHVALKPTFQPSTTFKVKTISFQEWYAGIKVGGTGMNVFVPIVNKDEHIKIDSVYFRNLKAKLVEDSGRYTAVLKNKSPYYTFKKAEKDPDFPFTLEDNECAISFVENGEVKYIKISDLNEKRGVYYENGPPNIYERDPNRDRISAIKESIIRKHLNFMALKNNYLAKL
;
A
#
# COMPACT_ATOMS: atom_id res chain seq x y z
N MET A 1 -54.16 -31.43 -34.92
CA MET A 1 -53.32 -32.22 -33.98
C MET A 1 -51.82 -31.90 -34.01
N LYS A 2 -51.18 -31.62 -35.16
CA LYS A 2 -49.73 -31.31 -35.23
C LYS A 2 -49.33 -30.03 -34.49
N HIS A 3 -50.13 -28.97 -34.59
CA HIS A 3 -49.87 -27.71 -33.89
C HIS A 3 -50.04 -27.81 -32.37
N LEU A 4 -51.03 -28.59 -31.90
CA LEU A 4 -51.23 -28.83 -30.47
C LEU A 4 -50.04 -29.58 -29.84
N LYS A 5 -49.47 -30.57 -30.55
CA LYS A 5 -48.26 -31.29 -30.08
C LYS A 5 -47.02 -30.38 -30.03
N ARG A 6 -46.89 -29.41 -30.94
CA ARG A 6 -45.77 -28.44 -30.93
C ARG A 6 -45.89 -27.43 -29.79
N VAL A 7 -47.10 -26.96 -29.51
CA VAL A 7 -47.35 -26.07 -28.36
C VAL A 7 -47.09 -26.82 -27.05
N LEU A 8 -47.58 -28.06 -26.94
CA LEU A 8 -47.34 -28.88 -25.74
C LEU A 8 -45.85 -29.15 -25.53
N PHE A 9 -45.11 -29.47 -26.60
CA PHE A 9 -43.65 -29.67 -26.53
C PHE A 9 -42.91 -28.39 -26.11
N SER A 10 -43.29 -27.23 -26.66
CA SER A 10 -42.64 -25.95 -26.31
C SER A 10 -42.90 -25.56 -24.85
N VAL A 11 -44.12 -25.77 -24.34
CA VAL A 11 -44.44 -25.53 -22.92
C VAL A 11 -43.66 -26.48 -22.01
N THR A 12 -43.52 -27.75 -22.40
CA THR A 12 -42.76 -28.74 -21.61
C THR A 12 -41.27 -28.39 -21.56
N VAL A 13 -40.68 -27.93 -22.67
CA VAL A 13 -39.27 -27.50 -22.73
C VAL A 13 -39.04 -26.23 -21.89
N CYS A 14 -39.97 -25.27 -21.88
CA CYS A 14 -39.87 -24.08 -21.03
C CYS A 14 -39.97 -24.41 -19.53
N ILE A 15 -40.81 -25.38 -19.14
CA ILE A 15 -40.93 -25.81 -17.75
C ILE A 15 -39.66 -26.54 -17.29
N VAL A 16 -39.05 -27.38 -18.13
CA VAL A 16 -37.79 -28.09 -17.81
C VAL A 16 -36.60 -27.13 -17.75
N LEU A 17 -36.55 -26.07 -18.56
CA LEU A 17 -35.51 -25.04 -18.46
C LEU A 17 -35.62 -24.16 -17.20
N SER A 18 -36.83 -24.02 -16.62
CA SER A 18 -37.05 -23.21 -15.41
C SER A 18 -36.62 -23.90 -14.10
N LEU A 19 -36.34 -25.21 -14.12
CA LEU A 19 -35.99 -26.00 -12.93
C LEU A 19 -34.48 -26.05 -12.61
N ASN A 20 -33.62 -25.35 -13.35
CA ASN A 20 -32.16 -25.32 -13.10
C ASN A 20 -31.62 -23.97 -12.59
N PHE A 21 -32.49 -23.03 -12.20
CA PHE A 21 -32.06 -21.80 -11.50
C PHE A 21 -32.21 -21.95 -9.98
N GLN A 22 -31.37 -22.79 -9.37
CA GLN A 22 -31.00 -22.61 -7.96
C GLN A 22 -29.81 -21.64 -7.89
N CYS A 23 -30.09 -20.35 -8.06
CA CYS A 23 -29.22 -19.30 -7.53
C CYS A 23 -29.50 -19.19 -6.02
N ALA A 24 -28.91 -20.11 -5.26
CA ALA A 24 -28.75 -19.96 -3.82
C ALA A 24 -27.27 -19.71 -3.53
N SER A 25 -26.81 -18.47 -3.67
CA SER A 25 -25.61 -18.01 -2.98
C SER A 25 -25.94 -17.74 -1.51
N SER A 26 -26.43 -18.76 -0.80
CA SER A 26 -26.45 -18.75 0.66
C SER A 26 -25.13 -19.36 1.11
N SER A 27 -24.15 -18.52 1.39
CA SER A 27 -22.97 -18.92 2.18
C SER A 27 -23.46 -19.30 3.58
N ALA A 28 -23.90 -20.54 3.74
CA ALA A 28 -24.19 -21.12 5.03
C ALA A 28 -22.88 -21.17 5.81
N ILE A 29 -22.71 -20.25 6.76
CA ILE A 29 -21.69 -20.34 7.79
C ILE A 29 -22.10 -21.52 8.66
N SER A 30 -21.53 -22.69 8.39
CA SER A 30 -21.62 -23.80 9.31
C SER A 30 -20.94 -23.38 10.62
N ASN A 31 -21.70 -23.36 11.71
CA ASN A 31 -21.17 -23.37 13.08
C ASN A 31 -20.51 -24.73 13.32
N LYS A 32 -19.35 -24.96 12.70
CA LYS A 32 -18.49 -26.11 12.97
C LYS A 32 -17.14 -25.59 13.44
N THR A 33 -16.84 -26.03 14.65
CA THR A 33 -15.52 -26.15 15.29
C THR A 33 -14.38 -26.19 14.28
N GLU A 34 -13.43 -25.26 14.43
CA GLU A 34 -12.10 -25.20 13.81
C GLU A 34 -12.01 -25.81 12.40
N ALA A 35 -12.57 -25.12 11.41
CA ALA A 35 -12.02 -25.23 10.07
C ALA A 35 -10.54 -24.84 10.14
N SER A 36 -9.65 -25.74 9.72
CA SER A 36 -8.21 -25.47 9.62
C SER A 36 -8.02 -24.21 8.76
N ILE A 37 -7.84 -23.08 9.42
CA ILE A 37 -7.53 -21.82 8.77
C ILE A 37 -6.05 -21.86 8.35
N PRO A 38 -5.69 -21.40 7.14
CA PRO A 38 -4.34 -21.53 6.59
C PRO A 38 -3.33 -20.52 7.21
N PHE A 39 -3.59 -20.13 8.46
CA PHE A 39 -2.79 -19.24 9.26
C PHE A 39 -3.08 -19.39 10.75
N LYS A 40 -2.06 -19.22 11.60
CA LYS A 40 -2.20 -19.25 13.06
C LYS A 40 -2.38 -17.85 13.62
N VAL A 41 -3.45 -17.66 14.37
CA VAL A 41 -3.77 -16.41 15.05
C VAL A 41 -3.61 -16.61 16.55
N LYS A 42 -2.76 -15.80 17.19
CA LYS A 42 -2.70 -15.70 18.66
C LYS A 42 -3.84 -14.81 19.16
N THR A 43 -3.93 -14.62 20.47
CA THR A 43 -4.95 -13.79 21.09
C THR A 43 -5.06 -12.41 20.45
N ILE A 44 -6.24 -12.12 19.88
CA ILE A 44 -6.57 -10.82 19.30
C ILE A 44 -6.89 -9.86 20.45
N ALA A 45 -6.38 -8.64 20.35
CA ALA A 45 -6.66 -7.60 21.31
C ALA A 45 -7.21 -6.36 20.61
N PHE A 46 -7.98 -5.56 21.33
CA PHE A 46 -8.41 -4.23 20.87
C PHE A 46 -8.17 -3.19 21.96
N GLN A 47 -8.07 -1.94 21.54
CA GLN A 47 -7.85 -0.80 22.41
C GLN A 47 -8.69 0.36 21.90
N GLU A 48 -9.58 0.87 22.74
CA GLU A 48 -10.33 2.09 22.43
C GLU A 48 -9.39 3.30 22.53
N TRP A 49 -9.66 4.31 21.72
CA TRP A 49 -8.91 5.56 21.76
C TRP A 49 -9.80 6.77 21.55
N ASN A 50 -9.33 7.89 22.10
CA ASN A 50 -9.91 9.21 21.90
C ASN A 50 -8.81 10.20 21.50
N ALA A 51 -9.18 11.25 20.78
CA ALA A 51 -8.22 12.22 20.26
C ALA A 51 -8.80 13.63 20.09
N GLY A 52 -7.88 14.61 20.10
CA GLY A 52 -8.19 16.03 20.04
C GLY A 52 -8.46 16.63 21.42
N GLU A 53 -8.38 17.97 21.49
CA GLU A 53 -8.48 18.77 22.72
C GLU A 53 -9.77 18.50 23.51
N ASN A 54 -10.86 18.18 22.79
CA ASN A 54 -12.18 17.85 23.35
C ASN A 54 -12.57 16.36 23.24
N LYS A 55 -11.66 15.45 22.88
CA LYS A 55 -11.95 14.02 22.62
C LYS A 55 -13.00 13.79 21.51
N GLU A 56 -13.18 14.73 20.61
CA GLU A 56 -14.21 14.68 19.55
C GLU A 56 -14.00 13.53 18.56
N LYS A 57 -12.77 13.01 18.45
CA LYS A 57 -12.46 11.84 17.60
C LYS A 57 -12.28 10.62 18.48
N THR A 58 -13.04 9.56 18.20
CA THR A 58 -12.90 8.28 18.92
C THR A 58 -12.80 7.11 17.95
N GLY A 59 -12.33 5.96 18.44
CA GLY A 59 -12.27 4.76 17.65
C GLY A 59 -11.62 3.58 18.38
N ILE A 60 -11.30 2.56 17.61
CA ILE A 60 -10.76 1.29 18.10
C ILE A 60 -9.51 0.92 17.28
N ASN A 61 -8.41 0.65 17.96
CA ASN A 61 -7.28 -0.07 17.39
C ASN A 61 -7.49 -1.56 17.63
N ILE A 62 -7.41 -2.37 16.57
CA ILE A 62 -7.46 -3.83 16.68
C ILE A 62 -6.11 -4.43 16.28
N TYR A 63 -5.65 -5.42 17.05
CA TYR A 63 -4.36 -6.06 16.92
C TYR A 63 -4.56 -7.56 16.72
N VAL A 64 -4.15 -8.06 15.55
CA VAL A 64 -4.31 -9.46 15.15
C VAL A 64 -2.91 -10.09 14.96
N PRO A 65 -2.38 -10.82 15.95
CA PRO A 65 -1.05 -11.44 15.82
C PRO A 65 -1.16 -12.74 15.01
N ILE A 66 -0.87 -12.65 13.72
CA ILE A 66 -0.79 -13.80 12.80
C ILE A 66 0.67 -14.25 12.73
N THR A 67 0.99 -15.42 13.31
CA THR A 67 2.38 -15.88 13.48
C THR A 67 2.87 -16.81 12.38
N GLU A 68 1.96 -17.52 11.74
CA GLU A 68 2.24 -18.42 10.62
C GLU A 68 1.12 -18.24 9.60
N LYS A 69 1.45 -18.20 8.32
CA LYS A 69 0.50 -17.99 7.22
C LYS A 69 1.11 -18.53 5.94
N GLU A 70 0.35 -19.29 5.17
CA GLU A 70 0.79 -19.75 3.85
C GLU A 70 0.92 -18.58 2.86
N ASP A 71 1.82 -18.69 1.88
CA ASP A 71 2.17 -17.58 1.00
C ASP A 71 0.99 -17.07 0.15
N HIS A 72 0.13 -17.99 -0.29
CA HIS A 72 -1.04 -17.67 -1.12
C HIS A 72 -2.20 -17.00 -0.35
N ILE A 73 -2.08 -16.85 0.97
CA ILE A 73 -3.10 -16.22 1.81
C ILE A 73 -2.86 -14.72 1.89
N LEU A 74 -3.87 -13.93 1.53
CA LEU A 74 -3.83 -12.48 1.67
C LEU A 74 -4.82 -12.04 2.76
N ILE A 75 -4.29 -11.52 3.86
CA ILE A 75 -5.09 -10.93 4.94
C ILE A 75 -5.53 -9.53 4.49
N ASP A 76 -6.83 -9.26 4.52
CA ASP A 76 -7.38 -8.06 3.92
C ASP A 76 -8.04 -7.13 4.96
N SER A 77 -9.13 -7.58 5.58
CA SER A 77 -9.98 -6.71 6.39
C SER A 77 -10.39 -7.38 7.69
N VAL A 78 -10.76 -6.56 8.67
CA VAL A 78 -11.38 -6.98 9.91
C VAL A 78 -12.72 -6.27 10.10
N TYR A 79 -13.69 -7.01 10.60
CA TYR A 79 -15.01 -6.54 11.00
C TYR A 79 -15.12 -6.67 12.51
N PHE A 80 -15.38 -5.58 13.20
CA PHE A 80 -15.47 -5.54 14.66
C PHE A 80 -16.38 -4.40 15.11
N LYS A 81 -17.31 -4.67 16.04
CA LYS A 81 -18.30 -3.70 16.56
C LYS A 81 -19.00 -2.86 15.46
N ASN A 82 -19.48 -3.51 14.40
CA ASN A 82 -20.10 -2.89 13.20
C ASN A 82 -19.17 -2.02 12.33
N TYR A 83 -17.88 -1.93 12.67
CA TYR A 83 -16.89 -1.25 11.84
C TYR A 83 -16.14 -2.24 10.96
N LYS A 84 -15.79 -1.78 9.75
CA LYS A 84 -14.83 -2.44 8.87
C LYS A 84 -13.55 -1.64 8.87
N GLY A 85 -12.41 -2.32 8.99
CA GLY A 85 -11.11 -1.73 8.78
C GLY A 85 -10.19 -2.64 7.99
N GLN A 86 -9.25 -2.04 7.26
CA GLN A 86 -8.19 -2.79 6.58
C GLN A 86 -7.16 -3.28 7.60
N LEU A 87 -6.76 -4.55 7.51
CA LEU A 87 -5.67 -5.10 8.31
C LEU A 87 -4.34 -4.82 7.61
N VAL A 88 -3.52 -3.97 8.22
CA VAL A 88 -2.18 -3.64 7.73
C VAL A 88 -1.15 -4.38 8.56
N ARG A 89 -0.23 -5.11 7.92
CA ARG A 89 0.85 -5.81 8.64
C ARG A 89 1.82 -4.81 9.26
N ASN A 90 2.06 -4.96 10.56
CA ASN A 90 2.97 -4.15 11.35
C ASN A 90 3.83 -5.06 12.25
N TYR A 91 5.12 -5.19 11.92
CA TYR A 91 6.05 -6.13 12.55
C TYR A 91 5.49 -7.56 12.60
N SER A 92 5.23 -8.08 13.81
CA SER A 92 4.76 -9.44 14.10
C SER A 92 3.24 -9.59 14.14
N ARG A 93 2.46 -8.55 13.79
CA ARG A 93 0.99 -8.57 13.84
C ARG A 93 0.36 -7.79 12.69
N TYR A 94 -0.93 -7.92 12.52
CA TYR A 94 -1.75 -7.03 11.70
C TYR A 94 -2.48 -6.04 12.61
N THR A 95 -2.70 -4.83 12.12
CA THR A 95 -3.39 -3.77 12.85
C THR A 95 -4.41 -3.08 11.98
N SER A 96 -5.55 -2.71 12.57
CA SER A 96 -6.52 -1.81 11.93
C SER A 96 -6.93 -0.69 12.89
N VAL A 97 -7.22 0.49 12.33
CA VAL A 97 -7.78 1.64 13.04
C VAL A 97 -9.21 1.82 12.55
N LEU A 98 -10.17 1.56 13.43
CA LEU A 98 -11.59 1.71 13.19
C LEU A 98 -12.01 3.06 13.79
N ARG A 99 -12.49 4.00 12.98
CA ARG A 99 -12.90 5.32 13.45
C ARG A 99 -14.40 5.33 13.71
N HIS A 100 -14.81 5.89 14.84
CA HIS A 100 -16.19 6.28 15.07
C HIS A 100 -16.38 7.64 14.41
N ASN A 101 -17.30 7.75 13.45
CA ASN A 101 -17.67 9.07 12.93
C ASN A 101 -18.33 9.85 14.07
N SER A 102 -17.74 10.99 14.44
CA SER A 102 -18.38 11.95 15.33
C SER A 102 -19.32 12.83 14.51
N VAL A 103 -20.45 13.21 15.10
CA VAL A 103 -21.65 13.76 14.44
C VAL A 103 -21.43 15.12 13.72
N ASN A 104 -20.24 15.73 13.77
CA ASN A 104 -20.04 17.13 13.35
C ASN A 104 -18.99 17.40 12.25
N ASP A 105 -18.57 16.41 11.45
CA ASP A 105 -17.86 16.71 10.18
C ASP A 105 -18.87 16.71 9.02
N THR A 106 -19.43 17.89 8.72
CA THR A 106 -20.56 18.07 7.79
C THR A 106 -20.20 17.83 6.31
N ILE A 107 -21.12 17.13 5.62
CA ILE A 107 -21.39 17.07 4.17
C ILE A 107 -20.43 16.25 3.28
N ILE A 108 -20.52 14.92 3.37
CA ILE A 108 -21.33 14.15 2.41
C ILE A 108 -22.13 13.16 3.27
N GLU A 109 -23.46 13.28 3.27
CA GLU A 109 -24.34 12.18 3.68
C GLU A 109 -24.08 10.98 2.77
N GLN A 110 -23.06 10.18 3.09
CA GLN A 110 -23.20 8.76 2.83
C GLN A 110 -24.19 8.30 3.87
N GLN A 111 -25.45 8.17 3.44
CA GLN A 111 -26.40 7.25 4.05
C GLN A 111 -25.58 6.05 4.49
N GLN A 112 -25.57 5.83 5.81
CA GLN A 112 -24.80 4.76 6.42
C GLN A 112 -25.45 3.45 5.96
N GLU A 113 -25.10 3.00 4.76
CA GLU A 113 -25.52 1.72 4.25
C GLU A 113 -24.99 0.71 5.24
N LYS A 114 -25.92 0.08 5.96
CA LYS A 114 -25.67 -1.09 6.78
C LYS A 114 -24.79 -2.00 5.93
N PRO A 115 -23.53 -2.18 6.31
CA PRO A 115 -22.61 -2.74 5.36
C PRO A 115 -23.01 -4.20 5.14
N ASP A 116 -23.19 -4.57 3.87
CA ASP A 116 -23.80 -5.84 3.45
C ASP A 116 -22.89 -7.01 3.84
N TYR A 117 -23.11 -7.54 5.04
CA TYR A 117 -22.39 -8.67 5.61
C TYR A 117 -23.36 -9.71 6.17
N PRO A 118 -23.13 -11.01 5.94
CA PRO A 118 -24.07 -12.06 6.33
C PRO A 118 -23.93 -12.50 7.80
N PHE A 119 -23.30 -11.71 8.69
CA PHE A 119 -22.98 -12.15 10.05
C PHE A 119 -23.30 -11.10 11.12
N ASN A 120 -23.87 -11.55 12.24
CA ASN A 120 -24.03 -10.78 13.47
C ASN A 120 -22.85 -11.09 14.40
N LEU A 121 -22.23 -10.05 14.96
CA LEU A 121 -21.09 -10.15 15.88
C LEU A 121 -21.49 -9.69 17.27
N ALA A 122 -21.14 -10.47 18.29
CA ALA A 122 -21.19 -10.00 19.68
C ALA A 122 -20.04 -9.03 19.97
N GLU A 123 -20.08 -8.38 21.14
CA GLU A 123 -19.17 -7.28 21.49
C GLU A 123 -17.67 -7.65 21.44
N ASN A 124 -17.33 -8.90 21.78
CA ASN A 124 -15.96 -9.42 21.81
C ASN A 124 -15.68 -10.39 20.66
N GLU A 125 -16.37 -10.23 19.53
CA GLU A 125 -16.19 -11.05 18.33
C GLU A 125 -15.77 -10.20 17.15
N CYS A 126 -14.80 -10.70 16.38
CA CYS A 126 -14.41 -10.10 15.11
C CYS A 126 -14.42 -11.14 14.00
N VAL A 127 -14.57 -10.68 12.77
CA VAL A 127 -14.38 -11.51 11.58
C VAL A 127 -13.21 -10.96 10.77
N ILE A 128 -12.27 -11.83 10.42
CA ILE A 128 -11.20 -11.52 9.48
C ILE A 128 -11.62 -11.99 8.10
N ARG A 129 -11.60 -11.09 7.12
CA ARG A 129 -11.68 -11.42 5.70
C ARG A 129 -10.28 -11.60 5.16
N TYR A 130 -10.10 -12.68 4.41
CA TYR A 130 -8.86 -13.02 3.74
C TYR A 130 -9.15 -13.61 2.36
N VAL A 131 -8.14 -13.67 1.51
CA VAL A 131 -8.19 -14.33 0.20
C VAL A 131 -7.29 -15.54 0.27
N ASP A 132 -7.83 -16.69 -0.13
CA ASP A 132 -7.14 -17.96 -0.24
C ASP A 132 -7.27 -18.45 -1.69
N ASN A 133 -6.14 -18.50 -2.41
CA ASN A 133 -6.10 -18.91 -3.82
C ASN A 133 -7.12 -18.15 -4.68
N GLY A 134 -7.20 -16.83 -4.47
CA GLY A 134 -8.14 -15.94 -5.17
C GLY A 134 -9.59 -15.96 -4.64
N LYS A 135 -9.94 -16.89 -3.74
CA LYS A 135 -11.29 -16.98 -3.17
C LYS A 135 -11.38 -16.24 -1.85
N VAL A 136 -12.39 -15.39 -1.72
CA VAL A 136 -12.67 -14.65 -0.49
C VAL A 136 -13.19 -15.61 0.57
N ARG A 137 -12.62 -15.54 1.76
CA ARG A 137 -13.01 -16.31 2.93
C ARG A 137 -13.12 -15.42 4.17
N TYR A 138 -13.84 -15.92 5.16
CA TYR A 138 -14.12 -15.24 6.41
C TYR A 138 -13.86 -16.20 7.57
N SER A 139 -13.13 -15.72 8.58
CA SER A 139 -12.90 -16.46 9.82
C SER A 139 -13.34 -15.63 11.01
N LYS A 140 -14.20 -16.21 11.84
CA LYS A 140 -14.70 -15.59 13.07
C LYS A 140 -13.77 -15.92 14.22
N PHE A 141 -13.49 -14.92 15.06
CA PHE A 141 -12.70 -15.02 16.27
C PHE A 141 -13.49 -14.42 17.42
N SER A 142 -13.50 -15.10 18.56
CA SER A 142 -14.17 -14.69 19.79
C SER A 142 -13.15 -14.49 20.91
N ASN A 143 -13.59 -13.95 22.05
CA ASN A 143 -12.77 -13.71 23.24
C ASN A 143 -11.61 -12.73 23.00
N LEU A 144 -11.89 -11.65 22.26
CA LEU A 144 -10.95 -10.56 22.08
C LEU A 144 -10.62 -9.90 23.43
N ILE A 145 -9.34 -9.60 23.68
CA ILE A 145 -8.91 -8.91 24.90
C ILE A 145 -9.00 -7.40 24.71
N GLN A 146 -9.81 -6.74 25.55
CA GLN A 146 -9.81 -5.28 25.66
C GLN A 146 -8.60 -4.81 26.46
N LYS A 147 -7.84 -3.88 25.90
CA LYS A 147 -6.78 -3.14 26.60
C LYS A 147 -7.31 -1.81 27.14
N GLU A 148 -6.59 -1.24 28.09
CA GLU A 148 -6.87 0.10 28.62
C GLU A 148 -6.92 1.15 27.50
N SER A 149 -7.91 2.04 27.56
CA SER A 149 -8.10 3.09 26.56
C SER A 149 -6.90 4.06 26.50
N ILE A 150 -6.62 4.62 25.33
CA ILE A 150 -5.50 5.53 25.10
C ILE A 150 -5.93 6.87 24.51
N TYR A 151 -5.28 7.95 24.95
CA TYR A 151 -5.46 9.28 24.39
C TYR A 151 -4.36 9.64 23.38
N TYR A 152 -4.76 10.17 22.23
CA TYR A 152 -3.86 10.76 21.26
C TYR A 152 -4.11 12.27 21.15
N LYS A 153 -3.04 13.07 21.16
CA LYS A 153 -3.17 14.52 20.91
C LYS A 153 -3.79 14.82 19.53
N ASP A 154 -3.24 14.19 18.49
CA ASP A 154 -3.59 14.46 17.08
C ASP A 154 -4.35 13.32 16.38
N GLY A 155 -4.69 12.25 17.11
CA GLY A 155 -5.26 11.00 16.57
C GLY A 155 -4.28 9.83 16.58
N PRO A 156 -4.77 8.58 16.45
CA PRO A 156 -3.88 7.44 16.29
C PRO A 156 -3.01 7.67 15.05
N PRO A 157 -1.74 7.24 15.07
CA PRO A 157 -0.88 7.32 13.89
C PRO A 157 -1.64 6.75 12.68
N LEU A 158 -1.70 7.52 11.59
CA LEU A 158 -2.33 7.06 10.36
C LEU A 158 -1.65 5.76 9.94
N ALA A 159 -2.33 4.63 10.12
CA ALA A 159 -1.89 3.35 9.61
C ALA A 159 -1.95 3.45 8.08
N TYR A 160 -0.84 3.90 7.47
CA TYR A 160 -0.51 3.93 6.05
C TYR A 160 -1.69 3.70 5.08
N GLN A 161 -2.64 4.64 5.03
CA GLN A 161 -3.81 4.58 4.15
C GLN A 161 -3.47 4.83 2.66
N ARG A 162 -2.19 4.96 2.29
CA ARG A 162 -1.75 5.37 0.93
C ARG A 162 -1.95 4.34 -0.19
N ARG A 163 -2.49 3.13 0.06
CA ARG A 163 -2.70 2.15 -1.02
C ARG A 163 -4.09 2.18 -1.67
N ARG A 164 -5.09 2.88 -1.12
CA ARG A 164 -6.46 2.91 -1.73
C ARG A 164 -6.62 3.88 -2.90
N GLU A 165 -5.90 4.99 -2.94
CA GLU A 165 -6.06 5.96 -4.05
C GLU A 165 -5.55 5.42 -5.40
N ALA A 166 -4.60 4.47 -5.37
CA ALA A 166 -4.12 3.81 -6.58
C ALA A 166 -5.01 2.65 -7.06
N MET A 167 -5.96 2.18 -6.26
CA MET A 167 -6.77 1.00 -6.57
C MET A 167 -8.21 1.33 -6.99
N ILE A 168 -8.69 2.55 -6.73
CA ILE A 168 -10.06 2.96 -7.09
C ILE A 168 -10.16 3.47 -8.55
N VAL A 169 -9.03 3.65 -9.27
CA VAL A 169 -9.04 4.13 -10.67
C VAL A 169 -9.10 3.01 -11.72
N SER A 170 -8.98 1.73 -11.34
CA SER A 170 -9.10 0.64 -12.31
C SER A 170 -10.08 -0.42 -11.79
N GLY A 171 -11.36 -0.21 -12.11
CA GLY A 171 -12.32 -1.30 -12.09
C GLY A 171 -12.07 -2.19 -13.30
N GLU A 172 -11.52 -3.38 -13.07
CA GLU A 172 -11.94 -4.64 -13.70
C GLU A 172 -11.17 -5.82 -13.11
N GLU A 173 -11.84 -6.96 -13.12
CA GLU A 173 -11.56 -8.16 -12.34
C GLU A 173 -10.35 -8.98 -12.79
N SER A 174 -9.89 -9.82 -11.85
CA SER A 174 -8.86 -10.85 -11.98
C SER A 174 -7.44 -10.31 -12.13
N HIS A 175 -6.49 -10.84 -11.36
CA HIS A 175 -5.16 -11.22 -11.84
C HIS A 175 -4.38 -11.78 -10.65
N VAL A 176 -3.91 -13.02 -10.82
CA VAL A 176 -2.70 -13.52 -10.18
C VAL A 176 -1.69 -12.37 -10.11
N ALA A 177 -1.12 -12.07 -8.94
CA ALA A 177 -0.14 -11.00 -8.80
C ALA A 177 1.02 -11.26 -9.77
N LEU A 178 0.97 -10.61 -10.94
CA LEU A 178 1.96 -10.79 -11.97
C LEU A 178 3.29 -10.30 -11.39
N LYS A 179 4.29 -11.18 -11.40
CA LYS A 179 5.65 -10.81 -11.03
C LYS A 179 6.06 -9.64 -11.95
N PRO A 180 6.54 -8.51 -11.42
CA PRO A 180 6.91 -7.38 -12.26
C PRO A 180 8.04 -7.78 -13.20
N THR A 181 7.91 -7.42 -14.47
CA THR A 181 8.90 -7.71 -15.50
C THR A 181 9.81 -6.49 -15.70
N PHE A 182 11.10 -6.74 -15.93
CA PHE A 182 12.06 -5.67 -16.23
C PHE A 182 11.97 -5.23 -17.68
N GLN A 183 11.98 -3.93 -17.91
CA GLN A 183 12.15 -3.33 -19.21
C GLN A 183 13.59 -3.56 -19.68
N PRO A 184 13.80 -3.98 -20.94
CA PRO A 184 15.15 -4.23 -21.47
C PRO A 184 15.95 -2.94 -21.66
N SER A 185 15.26 -1.80 -21.86
CA SER A 185 15.87 -0.49 -22.03
C SER A 185 14.91 0.63 -21.62
N THR A 186 15.47 1.82 -21.42
CA THR A 186 14.74 3.06 -21.12
C THR A 186 15.24 4.19 -22.01
N THR A 187 14.39 5.19 -22.22
CA THR A 187 14.75 6.44 -22.92
C THR A 187 15.78 7.25 -22.13
N PHE A 188 15.65 7.26 -20.80
CA PHE A 188 16.65 7.84 -19.90
C PHE A 188 17.82 6.88 -19.64
N LYS A 189 18.97 7.44 -19.26
CA LYS A 189 20.18 6.67 -18.92
C LYS A 189 20.42 6.74 -17.42
N VAL A 190 20.62 5.57 -16.81
CA VAL A 190 21.12 5.44 -15.44
C VAL A 190 22.64 5.33 -15.52
N LYS A 191 23.35 6.27 -14.92
CA LYS A 191 24.82 6.17 -14.76
C LYS A 191 25.14 5.22 -13.60
N THR A 192 26.43 4.98 -13.38
CA THR A 192 26.91 4.15 -12.27
C THR A 192 26.27 4.56 -10.95
N ILE A 193 25.48 3.65 -10.41
CA ILE A 193 24.85 3.81 -9.11
C ILE A 193 25.92 3.60 -8.06
N SER A 194 25.85 4.37 -6.98
CA SER A 194 26.67 4.10 -5.81
C SER A 194 25.80 3.94 -4.58
N PHE A 195 26.29 3.20 -3.60
CA PHE A 195 25.65 3.09 -2.31
C PHE A 195 26.66 3.29 -1.18
N GLN A 196 26.17 3.65 -0.02
CA GLN A 196 26.97 3.86 1.17
C GLN A 196 26.22 3.33 2.38
N GLU A 197 26.81 2.38 3.10
CA GLU A 197 26.25 1.93 4.36
C GLU A 197 26.31 3.03 5.42
N TRP A 198 25.31 3.05 6.30
CA TRP A 198 25.32 3.95 7.44
C TRP A 198 24.85 3.27 8.72
N TYR A 199 25.34 3.80 9.83
CA TYR A 199 25.00 3.34 11.18
C TYR A 199 24.65 4.53 12.06
N ALA A 200 23.60 4.41 12.85
CA ALA A 200 23.16 5.45 13.77
C ALA A 200 23.78 5.30 15.16
N GLY A 201 23.82 6.38 15.93
CA GLY A 201 24.20 6.33 17.35
C GLY A 201 23.27 5.48 18.19
N ILE A 202 23.78 4.93 19.30
CA ILE A 202 23.09 3.97 20.19
C ILE A 202 21.70 4.49 20.63
N LYS A 203 21.57 5.81 20.81
CA LYS A 203 20.32 6.47 21.25
C LYS A 203 19.21 6.48 20.18
N VAL A 204 19.57 6.53 18.90
CA VAL A 204 18.62 6.61 17.77
C VAL A 204 18.40 5.24 17.15
N GLY A 205 19.44 4.40 17.17
CA GLY A 205 19.42 3.04 16.65
C GLY A 205 19.26 2.96 15.13
N GLY A 206 19.63 1.80 14.59
CA GLY A 206 19.38 1.43 13.21
C GLY A 206 20.57 1.57 12.29
N THR A 207 20.46 0.86 11.18
CA THR A 207 21.47 0.81 10.12
C THR A 207 20.76 0.82 8.78
N GLY A 208 21.50 1.07 7.71
CA GLY A 208 20.92 1.08 6.38
C GLY A 208 21.91 1.49 5.31
N MET A 209 21.36 1.96 4.20
CA MET A 209 22.13 2.32 3.02
C MET A 209 21.57 3.59 2.40
N ASN A 210 22.46 4.51 2.05
CA ASN A 210 22.15 5.61 1.14
C ASN A 210 22.46 5.13 -0.27
N VAL A 211 21.50 5.23 -1.19
CA VAL A 211 21.69 4.89 -2.60
C VAL A 211 21.59 6.16 -3.43
N PHE A 212 22.58 6.35 -4.31
CA PHE A 212 22.72 7.49 -5.19
C PHE A 212 22.55 7.01 -6.63
N VAL A 213 21.51 7.50 -7.30
CA VAL A 213 21.10 7.08 -8.64
C VAL A 213 21.20 8.29 -9.59
N PRO A 214 22.30 8.45 -10.35
CA PRO A 214 22.41 9.53 -11.30
C PRO A 214 21.65 9.16 -12.58
N ILE A 215 20.62 9.95 -12.91
CA ILE A 215 19.76 9.73 -14.08
C ILE A 215 19.94 10.93 -15.03
N VAL A 216 20.13 10.66 -16.31
CA VAL A 216 20.27 11.69 -17.36
C VAL A 216 19.34 11.40 -18.54
N ASN A 217 19.05 12.43 -19.33
CA ASN A 217 18.17 12.36 -20.51
C ASN A 217 16.78 11.82 -20.16
N LYS A 218 16.25 12.22 -19.00
CA LYS A 218 14.91 11.84 -18.54
C LYS A 218 13.88 12.84 -19.02
N ASP A 219 12.89 12.35 -19.76
CA ASP A 219 11.76 13.16 -20.18
C ASP A 219 10.88 13.58 -18.99
N GLU A 220 10.14 14.67 -19.14
CA GLU A 220 9.31 15.23 -18.05
C GLU A 220 8.14 14.32 -17.65
N HIS A 221 7.59 13.56 -18.60
CA HIS A 221 6.49 12.62 -18.35
C HIS A 221 6.92 11.35 -17.61
N ILE A 222 8.22 11.12 -17.46
CA ILE A 222 8.78 9.99 -16.72
C ILE A 222 9.05 10.41 -15.28
N LYS A 223 8.41 9.72 -14.33
CA LYS A 223 8.58 9.95 -12.90
C LYS A 223 9.33 8.79 -12.26
N ILE A 224 10.54 9.04 -11.78
CA ILE A 224 11.31 8.05 -11.02
C ILE A 224 10.70 7.89 -9.63
N ASP A 225 10.48 6.67 -9.18
CA ASP A 225 9.64 6.41 -8.00
C ASP A 225 10.39 5.79 -6.83
N SER A 226 10.85 4.54 -6.98
CA SER A 226 11.44 3.77 -5.88
C SER A 226 12.65 2.97 -6.34
N VAL A 227 13.59 2.73 -5.43
CA VAL A 227 14.68 1.77 -5.58
C VAL A 227 14.47 0.57 -4.67
N TYR A 228 14.85 -0.61 -5.17
CA TYR A 228 14.82 -1.89 -4.49
C TYR A 228 16.24 -2.45 -4.50
N PHE A 229 16.85 -2.58 -3.32
CA PHE A 229 18.25 -2.98 -3.21
C PHE A 229 18.48 -3.77 -1.92
N ARG A 230 19.19 -4.90 -2.01
CA ARG A 230 19.49 -5.80 -0.88
C ARG A 230 18.28 -6.05 0.03
N ASN A 231 17.16 -6.46 -0.56
CA ASN A 231 15.88 -6.74 0.12
C ASN A 231 15.18 -5.54 0.79
N LEU A 232 15.71 -4.33 0.62
CA LEU A 232 15.13 -3.09 1.12
C LEU A 232 14.52 -2.28 -0.03
N LYS A 233 13.47 -1.51 0.28
CA LYS A 233 12.79 -0.62 -0.66
C LYS A 233 12.70 0.78 -0.07
N ALA A 234 12.92 1.79 -0.91
CA ALA A 234 12.77 3.20 -0.52
C ALA A 234 12.35 4.06 -1.72
N LYS A 235 11.69 5.20 -1.46
CA LYS A 235 11.39 6.21 -2.49
C LYS A 235 12.67 6.93 -2.89
N LEU A 236 12.83 7.17 -4.20
CA LEU A 236 13.89 8.02 -4.72
C LEU A 236 13.41 9.47 -4.65
N VAL A 237 14.19 10.31 -3.98
CA VAL A 237 13.96 11.75 -3.88
C VAL A 237 14.92 12.45 -4.83
N GLU A 238 14.37 13.27 -5.72
CA GLU A 238 15.16 14.12 -6.60
C GLU A 238 15.64 15.37 -5.87
N ASP A 239 16.93 15.64 -5.96
CA ASP A 239 17.53 16.89 -5.56
C ASP A 239 18.53 17.36 -6.62
N SER A 240 18.19 18.46 -7.29
CA SER A 240 19.08 19.13 -8.24
C SER A 240 19.60 18.17 -9.32
N GLY A 241 18.70 17.34 -9.87
CA GLY A 241 19.02 16.34 -10.90
C GLY A 241 19.70 15.06 -10.38
N ARG A 242 19.78 14.87 -9.06
CA ARG A 242 20.32 13.66 -8.42
C ARG A 242 19.22 12.93 -7.68
N TYR A 243 19.09 11.63 -7.89
CA TYR A 243 18.15 10.82 -7.12
C TYR A 243 18.85 10.14 -5.96
N THR A 244 18.23 10.20 -4.80
CA THR A 244 18.77 9.61 -3.56
C THR A 244 17.68 8.88 -2.79
N ALA A 245 18.04 7.78 -2.15
CA ALA A 245 17.16 7.03 -1.27
C ALA A 245 17.88 6.62 0.01
N VAL A 246 17.18 6.68 1.14
CA VAL A 246 17.62 6.11 2.41
C VAL A 246 16.86 4.81 2.63
N LEU A 247 17.55 3.69 2.49
CA LEU A 247 17.06 2.35 2.79
C LEU A 247 17.40 2.04 4.24
N LYS A 248 16.39 1.75 5.07
CA LYS A 248 16.57 1.52 6.51
C LYS A 248 16.26 0.07 6.85
N ASN A 249 17.16 -0.57 7.59
CA ASN A 249 16.90 -1.89 8.15
C ASN A 249 15.77 -1.83 9.18
N LYS A 250 14.95 -2.89 9.21
CA LYS A 250 13.90 -3.04 10.23
C LYS A 250 14.47 -3.23 11.64
N SER A 251 15.64 -3.86 11.72
CA SER A 251 16.36 -4.04 12.99
C SER A 251 16.86 -2.68 13.49
N PRO A 252 16.55 -2.30 14.74
CA PRO A 252 17.16 -1.14 15.38
C PRO A 252 18.63 -1.42 15.79
N TYR A 253 19.05 -2.68 15.76
CA TYR A 253 20.41 -3.09 16.09
C TYR A 253 21.25 -3.27 14.84
N TYR A 254 22.53 -2.92 14.97
CA TYR A 254 23.54 -3.21 13.97
C TYR A 254 23.62 -4.71 13.69
N THR A 255 23.63 -5.07 12.42
CA THR A 255 23.82 -6.44 11.96
C THR A 255 24.63 -6.43 10.67
N PHE A 256 25.59 -7.36 10.57
CA PHE A 256 26.34 -7.63 9.33
C PHE A 256 25.54 -8.49 8.35
N LYS A 257 24.30 -8.86 8.70
CA LYS A 257 23.44 -9.71 7.87
C LYS A 257 22.66 -8.87 6.88
N LYS A 258 22.51 -9.38 5.65
CA LYS A 258 21.57 -8.86 4.65
C LYS A 258 20.16 -8.77 5.25
N ALA A 259 19.44 -7.71 4.90
CA ALA A 259 18.07 -7.52 5.37
C ALA A 259 17.18 -8.69 4.94
N GLU A 260 16.23 -9.06 5.82
CA GLU A 260 15.19 -10.02 5.46
C GLU A 260 14.27 -9.43 4.39
N LYS A 261 13.99 -10.24 3.37
CA LYS A 261 13.08 -9.90 2.27
C LYS A 261 11.66 -9.74 2.82
N ASP A 262 11.05 -8.57 2.57
CA ASP A 262 9.63 -8.40 2.85
C ASP A 262 8.80 -9.32 1.94
N PRO A 263 7.72 -9.96 2.44
CA PRO A 263 6.79 -10.70 1.59
C PRO A 263 6.29 -9.92 0.36
N ASP A 264 6.23 -8.58 0.43
CA ASP A 264 5.82 -7.73 -0.71
C ASP A 264 6.98 -7.26 -1.60
N PHE A 265 8.22 -7.70 -1.33
CA PHE A 265 9.39 -7.40 -2.17
C PHE A 265 9.38 -8.27 -3.43
N PRO A 266 9.17 -7.70 -4.62
CA PRO A 266 8.75 -8.48 -5.77
C PRO A 266 9.89 -9.09 -6.58
N PHE A 267 11.15 -8.81 -6.21
CA PHE A 267 12.33 -9.20 -6.97
C PHE A 267 13.20 -10.20 -6.22
N THR A 268 13.90 -11.05 -6.97
CA THR A 268 15.08 -11.77 -6.49
C THR A 268 16.27 -11.11 -7.17
N LEU A 269 17.13 -10.46 -6.38
CA LEU A 269 18.25 -9.65 -6.84
C LEU A 269 19.53 -10.13 -6.14
N GLU A 270 20.61 -10.20 -6.90
CA GLU A 270 21.95 -10.42 -6.36
C GLU A 270 22.43 -9.22 -5.52
N ASP A 271 23.51 -9.39 -4.75
CA ASP A 271 23.99 -8.37 -3.80
C ASP A 271 24.51 -7.08 -4.45
N ASN A 272 24.88 -7.16 -5.73
CA ASN A 272 25.31 -6.06 -6.59
C ASN A 272 24.22 -5.61 -7.58
N GLU A 273 22.98 -6.08 -7.44
CA GLU A 273 21.87 -5.72 -8.31
C GLU A 273 20.82 -4.88 -7.58
N CYS A 274 20.27 -3.88 -8.28
CA CYS A 274 19.10 -3.14 -7.83
C CYS A 274 18.02 -3.09 -8.91
N ALA A 275 16.78 -2.87 -8.49
CA ALA A 275 15.70 -2.50 -9.39
C ALA A 275 15.28 -1.05 -9.12
N ILE A 276 15.00 -0.30 -10.20
CA ILE A 276 14.43 1.04 -10.14
C ILE A 276 13.04 0.98 -10.75
N SER A 277 12.06 1.48 -10.02
CA SER A 277 10.71 1.70 -10.54
C SER A 277 10.51 3.13 -10.99
N PHE A 278 9.74 3.29 -12.05
CA PHE A 278 9.37 4.57 -12.63
C PHE A 278 7.96 4.49 -13.21
N VAL A 279 7.31 5.64 -13.33
CA VAL A 279 6.00 5.78 -13.96
C VAL A 279 6.20 6.46 -15.31
N GLU A 280 5.72 5.82 -16.37
CA GLU A 280 5.73 6.36 -17.73
C GLU A 280 4.32 6.18 -18.30
N ASN A 281 3.68 7.27 -18.72
CA ASN A 281 2.31 7.28 -19.24
C ASN A 281 1.27 6.66 -18.30
N GLY A 282 1.48 6.77 -16.98
CA GLY A 282 0.60 6.23 -15.95
C GLY A 282 0.87 4.78 -15.56
N GLU A 283 1.75 4.07 -16.28
CA GLU A 283 2.11 2.69 -15.99
C GLU A 283 3.39 2.61 -15.16
N VAL A 284 3.41 1.72 -14.16
CA VAL A 284 4.61 1.43 -13.36
C VAL A 284 5.49 0.43 -14.12
N LYS A 285 6.71 0.85 -14.42
CA LYS A 285 7.73 0.06 -15.08
C LYS A 285 8.96 -0.10 -14.19
N TYR A 286 9.78 -1.08 -14.52
CA TYR A 286 10.97 -1.43 -13.73
C TYR A 286 12.17 -1.65 -14.64
N ILE A 287 13.34 -1.18 -14.23
CA ILE A 287 14.63 -1.57 -14.81
C ILE A 287 15.49 -2.24 -13.76
N LYS A 288 16.29 -3.22 -14.19
CA LYS A 288 17.32 -3.84 -13.36
C LYS A 288 18.68 -3.23 -13.71
N ILE A 289 19.47 -2.91 -12.71
CA ILE A 289 20.83 -2.39 -12.84
C ILE A 289 21.76 -3.27 -12.01
N SER A 290 22.86 -3.70 -12.62
CA SER A 290 23.93 -4.47 -11.97
C SER A 290 25.13 -3.56 -11.69
N ASP A 291 26.05 -4.05 -10.86
CA ASP A 291 27.35 -3.43 -10.56
C ASP A 291 27.26 -2.05 -9.90
N LEU A 292 26.56 -2.02 -8.77
CA LEU A 292 26.52 -0.85 -7.90
C LEU A 292 27.89 -0.65 -7.19
N ASN A 293 28.40 0.59 -7.21
CA ASN A 293 29.66 0.94 -6.55
C ASN A 293 29.46 1.21 -5.05
N GLU A 294 30.12 0.41 -4.22
CA GLU A 294 30.16 0.66 -2.78
C GLU A 294 31.10 1.82 -2.43
N LYS A 295 30.60 2.74 -1.60
CA LYS A 295 31.38 3.79 -0.95
C LYS A 295 31.62 3.40 0.51
N ARG A 296 32.71 3.92 1.09
CA ARG A 296 33.05 3.73 2.51
C ARG A 296 31.86 4.12 3.40
N GLY A 297 31.49 3.25 4.32
CA GLY A 297 30.39 3.49 5.26
C GLY A 297 30.59 4.71 6.16
N VAL A 298 29.50 5.26 6.67
CA VAL A 298 29.49 6.49 7.49
C VAL A 298 28.69 6.29 8.78
N TYR A 299 29.16 6.92 9.86
CA TYR A 299 28.44 6.97 11.13
C TYR A 299 27.66 8.29 11.24
N TYR A 300 26.38 8.21 11.60
CA TYR A 300 25.55 9.37 11.90
C TYR A 300 25.06 9.29 13.35
N GLU A 301 25.56 10.15 14.22
CA GLU A 301 25.14 10.16 15.64
C GLU A 301 23.61 10.25 15.79
N ASN A 302 22.96 11.08 14.96
CA ASN A 302 21.52 11.33 14.97
C ASN A 302 20.74 10.58 13.89
N GLY A 303 21.34 9.56 13.26
CA GLY A 303 20.76 8.87 12.10
C GLY A 303 20.98 9.61 10.77
N PRO A 304 20.69 8.97 9.63
CA PRO A 304 20.93 9.56 8.31
C PRO A 304 20.08 10.83 8.13
N PRO A 305 20.55 11.80 7.33
CA PRO A 305 19.77 13.00 7.03
C PRO A 305 18.36 12.64 6.56
N ASN A 306 17.34 13.34 7.06
CA ASN A 306 15.98 13.13 6.60
C ASN A 306 15.80 13.73 5.20
N ILE A 307 16.03 12.92 4.18
CA ILE A 307 15.81 13.32 2.78
C ILE A 307 14.33 13.34 2.39
N TYR A 308 13.43 12.87 3.27
CA TYR A 308 11.99 12.82 3.02
C TYR A 308 11.23 13.97 3.71
N GLU A 309 11.91 14.75 4.55
CA GLU A 309 11.36 15.97 5.12
C GLU A 309 11.29 17.06 4.05
N ARG A 310 10.11 17.62 3.88
CA ARG A 310 9.82 18.63 2.88
C ARG A 310 10.31 19.98 3.42
N ASP A 311 11.38 20.53 2.85
CA ASP A 311 11.87 21.88 3.21
C ASP A 311 10.98 22.95 2.54
N PRO A 312 10.18 23.72 3.31
CA PRO A 312 9.29 24.73 2.75
C PRO A 312 10.02 25.88 2.03
N ASN A 313 11.30 26.13 2.32
CA ASN A 313 12.09 27.10 1.56
C ASN A 313 12.48 26.58 0.17
N ARG A 314 12.59 25.26 0.02
CA ARG A 314 12.94 24.61 -1.25
C ARG A 314 11.80 24.73 -2.27
N ASP A 315 10.56 24.54 -1.83
CA ASP A 315 9.37 24.71 -2.66
C ASP A 315 9.22 26.16 -3.15
N ARG A 316 9.55 27.14 -2.30
CA ARG A 316 9.59 28.55 -2.68
C ARG A 316 10.62 28.81 -3.79
N ILE A 317 11.82 28.26 -3.68
CA ILE A 317 12.88 28.43 -4.70
C ILE A 317 12.47 27.76 -6.02
N SER A 318 11.88 26.57 -5.96
CA SER A 318 11.37 25.86 -7.16
C SER A 318 10.23 26.63 -7.83
N ALA A 319 9.29 27.16 -7.05
CA ALA A 319 8.19 28.00 -7.57
C ALA A 319 8.71 29.32 -8.18
N ILE A 320 9.74 29.92 -7.59
CA ILE A 320 10.39 31.12 -8.15
C ILE A 320 11.09 30.78 -9.48
N LYS A 321 11.81 29.66 -9.55
CA LYS A 321 12.45 29.21 -10.80
C LYS A 321 11.43 28.95 -11.91
N GLU A 322 10.32 28.26 -11.60
CA GLU A 322 9.24 28.05 -12.56
C GLU A 322 8.63 29.38 -13.04
N SER A 323 8.40 30.32 -12.13
CA SER A 323 7.86 31.65 -12.45
C SER A 323 8.77 32.42 -13.41
N ILE A 324 10.09 32.38 -13.18
CA ILE A 324 11.08 33.03 -14.04
C ILE A 324 11.11 32.38 -15.43
N ILE A 325 11.10 31.04 -15.50
CA ILE A 325 11.09 30.30 -16.77
C ILE A 325 9.81 30.62 -17.56
N ARG A 326 8.63 30.60 -16.92
CA ARG A 326 7.36 30.97 -17.59
C ARG A 326 7.38 32.40 -18.12
N LYS A 327 7.90 33.36 -17.35
CA LYS A 327 8.06 34.75 -17.82
C LYS A 327 8.96 34.84 -19.04
N HIS A 328 10.09 34.12 -19.04
CA HIS A 328 11.00 34.11 -20.17
C HIS A 328 10.39 33.48 -21.43
N LEU A 329 9.68 32.35 -21.29
CA LEU A 329 8.98 31.70 -22.39
C LEU A 329 7.88 32.59 -22.99
N ASN A 330 7.11 33.27 -22.15
CA ASN A 330 6.10 34.23 -22.61
C ASN A 330 6.73 35.42 -23.36
N PHE A 331 7.87 35.92 -22.89
CA PHE A 331 8.60 36.99 -23.56
C PHE A 331 9.10 36.54 -24.95
N MET A 332 9.65 35.33 -25.06
CA MET A 332 10.10 34.75 -26.33
C MET A 332 8.92 34.55 -27.30
N ALA A 333 7.77 34.06 -26.82
CA ALA A 333 6.57 33.89 -27.63
C ALA A 333 6.03 35.23 -28.16
N LEU A 334 6.01 36.27 -27.32
CA LEU A 334 5.61 37.63 -27.72
C LEU A 334 6.57 38.20 -28.78
N LYS A 335 7.88 38.02 -28.60
CA LYS A 335 8.89 38.47 -29.56
C LYS A 335 8.73 37.78 -30.91
N ASN A 336 8.49 36.47 -30.93
CA ASN A 336 8.27 35.73 -32.17
C ASN A 336 6.98 36.15 -32.89
N ASN A 337 5.90 36.41 -32.16
CA ASN A 337 4.66 36.93 -32.74
C ASN A 337 4.80 38.35 -33.31
N TYR A 338 5.67 39.18 -32.71
CA TYR A 338 5.97 40.51 -33.24
C TYR A 338 6.81 40.42 -34.53
N LEU A 339 7.82 39.55 -34.55
CA LEU A 339 8.67 39.33 -35.72
C LEU A 339 7.92 38.66 -36.89
N ALA A 340 6.89 37.85 -36.62
CA ALA A 340 6.05 37.25 -37.66
C ALA A 340 5.01 38.22 -38.26
N LYS A 341 4.87 39.43 -37.71
CA LYS A 341 3.97 40.50 -38.20
C LYS A 341 4.72 41.62 -38.92
N LEU A 342 6.05 41.55 -38.98
CA LEU A 342 6.92 42.36 -39.83
C LEU A 342 7.25 41.54 -41.08
#